data_AF-X1NF44-F1
#
_entry.id   AF-X1NF44-F1
#
_cell.length_a   1.000
_cell.length_b   1.000
_cell.length_c   1.000
_cell.angle_alpha   90.00
_cell.angle_beta   90.00
_cell.angle_gamma   90.00
#
_symmetry.space_group_name_H-M   'P 1'
#
loop_
_entity.id
_entity.type
_entity.pdbx_description
1 polymer ?
#
loop_
_entity_poly.entity_id
_entity_poly.type
_entity_poly.pdbx_seq_one_letter_code
_entity_poly.pdbx_strand_id
1 'polypeptide(L)'
;MEVFSRYDEVRTDTGDRVEVIEAIQAAADAVANWRVEQLAERGLAGVDAQSRFVLLCWDVLSSTEFRFNEAMLLGRSVGMDVNSLISAGLVSKSSDKVSLLPAKERRRDSAIESEKEQLVMFEGVKRGRRKIIRKVHP
;
A
#
# COMPACT_ATOMS: atom_id res chain seq x y z
N MET A 1 -9.31 10.97 -33.62
CA MET A 1 -10.06 10.80 -32.36
C MET A 1 -9.94 9.33 -32.01
N GLU A 2 -9.15 9.01 -30.98
CA GLU A 2 -8.99 7.62 -30.52
C GLU A 2 -10.23 7.22 -29.71
N VAL A 3 -10.87 6.13 -30.12
CA VAL A 3 -12.09 5.62 -29.48
C VAL A 3 -11.66 4.63 -28.39
N PHE A 4 -11.66 5.09 -27.14
CA PHE A 4 -11.26 4.27 -25.98
C PHE A 4 -12.32 3.26 -25.53
N SER A 5 -13.56 3.38 -25.99
CA SER A 5 -14.65 2.44 -25.73
C SER A 5 -15.58 2.31 -26.94
N ARG A 6 -15.95 1.07 -27.29
CA ARG A 6 -16.99 0.76 -28.30
C ARG A 6 -18.41 0.94 -27.76
N TYR A 7 -18.57 1.01 -26.44
CA TYR A 7 -19.87 1.07 -25.76
C TYR A 7 -20.05 2.42 -25.06
N ASP A 8 -21.27 2.96 -25.15
CA ASP A 8 -21.65 4.26 -24.58
C ASP A 8 -21.82 4.17 -23.04
N GLU A 9 -22.13 2.98 -22.53
CA GLU A 9 -22.32 2.70 -21.12
C GLU A 9 -21.71 1.34 -20.74
N VAL A 10 -20.97 1.28 -19.62
CA VAL A 10 -20.46 0.04 -19.03
C VAL A 10 -21.35 -0.28 -17.83
N ARG A 11 -21.82 -1.53 -17.73
CA ARG A 11 -22.69 -1.99 -16.65
C ARG A 11 -22.11 -3.23 -15.96
N THR A 12 -22.43 -3.38 -14.68
CA THR A 12 -22.20 -4.61 -13.91
C THR A 12 -23.09 -5.75 -14.44
N ASP A 13 -22.83 -6.97 -14.00
CA ASP A 13 -23.67 -8.15 -14.26
C ASP A 13 -25.10 -8.02 -13.69
N THR A 14 -25.27 -7.19 -12.66
CA THR A 14 -26.56 -6.78 -12.10
C THR A 14 -27.29 -5.71 -12.92
N GLY A 15 -26.61 -5.10 -13.91
CA GLY A 15 -27.16 -4.07 -14.79
C GLY A 15 -26.97 -2.63 -14.27
N ASP A 16 -26.21 -2.43 -13.20
CA ASP A 16 -25.90 -1.11 -12.64
C ASP A 16 -24.81 -0.43 -13.45
N ARG A 17 -24.91 0.90 -13.62
CA ARG A 17 -23.91 1.67 -14.37
C ARG A 17 -22.60 1.78 -13.61
N VAL A 18 -21.49 1.47 -14.28
CA VAL A 18 -20.13 1.63 -13.77
C VAL A 18 -19.60 3.00 -14.19
N GLU A 19 -19.23 3.82 -13.22
CA GLU A 19 -18.62 5.12 -13.47
C GLU A 19 -17.15 4.97 -13.91
N VAL A 20 -16.64 5.92 -14.69
CA VAL A 20 -15.24 5.87 -15.20
C VAL A 20 -14.24 5.72 -14.06
N ILE A 21 -14.48 6.42 -12.95
CA ILE A 21 -13.59 6.37 -11.79
C ILE A 21 -13.57 5.01 -11.11
N GLU A 22 -14.71 4.32 -11.11
CA GLU A 22 -14.86 2.97 -10.56
C GLU A 22 -14.14 1.95 -11.45
N ALA A 23 -14.30 2.07 -12.77
CA ALA A 23 -13.59 1.23 -13.74
C ALA A 23 -12.07 1.37 -13.61
N ILE A 24 -11.55 2.60 -13.49
CA ILE A 24 -10.12 2.86 -13.28
C ILE A 24 -9.64 2.24 -11.96
N GLN A 25 -10.43 2.37 -10.89
CA GLN A 25 -10.08 1.79 -9.59
C GLN A 25 -10.03 0.26 -9.67
N ALA A 26 -11.03 -0.38 -10.29
CA ALA A 26 -11.07 -1.82 -10.47
C ALA A 26 -9.89 -2.35 -11.31
N ALA A 27 -9.52 -1.63 -12.37
CA ALA A 27 -8.35 -1.97 -13.19
C ALA A 27 -7.04 -1.84 -12.39
N ALA A 28 -6.90 -0.78 -11.59
CA ALA A 28 -5.74 -0.58 -10.73
C ALA A 28 -5.61 -1.68 -9.67
N ASP A 29 -6.72 -2.08 -9.05
CA ASP A 29 -6.76 -3.15 -8.04
C ASP A 29 -6.38 -4.50 -8.68
N ALA A 30 -6.90 -4.81 -9.87
CA ALA A 30 -6.57 -6.03 -10.60
C ALA A 30 -5.07 -6.10 -10.97
N VAL A 31 -4.50 -5.01 -11.49
CA VAL A 31 -3.07 -4.95 -11.83
C VAL A 31 -2.20 -5.07 -10.59
N ALA A 32 -2.57 -4.43 -9.49
CA ALA A 32 -1.82 -4.53 -8.24
C ALA A 32 -1.85 -5.95 -7.66
N ASN A 33 -3.00 -6.62 -7.69
CA ASN A 33 -3.12 -8.01 -7.24
C ASN A 33 -2.28 -8.95 -8.11
N TRP A 34 -2.35 -8.80 -9.43
CA TRP A 34 -1.51 -9.56 -10.36
C TRP A 34 -0.01 -9.32 -10.11
N ARG A 35 0.41 -8.07 -9.88
CA ARG A 35 1.81 -7.76 -9.54
C ARG A 35 2.25 -8.40 -8.23
N VAL A 36 1.37 -8.40 -7.23
CA VAL A 36 1.60 -9.09 -5.94
C VAL A 36 1.80 -10.60 -6.14
N GLU A 37 1.02 -11.23 -7.00
CA GLU A 37 1.17 -12.66 -7.35
C GLU A 37 2.49 -12.93 -8.08
N GLN A 38 2.91 -12.05 -8.99
CA GLN A 38 4.20 -12.18 -9.68
C GLN A 38 5.40 -11.99 -8.74
N LEU A 39 5.27 -11.15 -7.71
CA LEU A 39 6.31 -10.91 -6.70
C LEU A 39 6.56 -12.11 -5.78
N ALA A 40 5.53 -12.93 -5.55
CA ALA A 40 5.62 -14.07 -4.65
C ALA A 40 4.75 -15.22 -5.15
N GLU A 41 5.36 -16.36 -5.45
CA GLU A 41 4.68 -17.57 -5.93
C GLU A 41 3.63 -18.11 -4.95
N ARG A 42 3.78 -17.81 -3.64
CA ARG A 42 2.80 -18.12 -2.59
C ARG A 42 1.76 -17.01 -2.35
N GLY A 43 1.82 -15.92 -3.12
CA GLY A 43 1.15 -14.66 -2.84
C GLY A 43 1.70 -13.95 -1.60
N LEU A 44 1.21 -12.75 -1.34
CA LEU A 44 1.50 -12.00 -0.11
C LEU A 44 0.42 -12.22 0.97
N ALA A 45 -0.16 -13.42 1.02
CA ALA A 45 -1.17 -13.77 2.02
C ALA A 45 -0.56 -13.72 3.43
N GLY A 46 -1.15 -12.88 4.30
CA GLY A 46 -0.64 -12.64 5.66
C GLY A 46 0.37 -11.50 5.79
N VAL A 47 0.78 -10.88 4.67
CA VAL A 47 1.58 -9.65 4.69
C VAL A 47 0.65 -8.47 4.93
N ASP A 48 1.01 -7.62 5.89
CA ASP A 48 0.24 -6.44 6.24
C ASP A 48 0.27 -5.39 5.11
N ALA A 49 -0.70 -4.46 5.13
CA ALA A 49 -0.86 -3.47 4.08
C ALA A 49 0.37 -2.55 3.91
N GLN A 50 1.07 -2.24 5.00
CA GLN A 50 2.25 -1.36 4.98
C GLN A 50 3.40 -2.05 4.26
N SER A 51 3.65 -3.31 4.58
CA SER A 51 4.67 -4.13 3.92
C SER A 51 4.35 -4.38 2.45
N ARG A 52 3.08 -4.67 2.12
CA ARG A 52 2.64 -4.81 0.71
C ARG A 52 2.87 -3.55 -0.11
N PHE A 53 2.57 -2.38 0.46
CA PHE A 53 2.82 -1.09 -0.20
C PHE A 53 4.30 -0.91 -0.55
N VAL A 54 5.19 -1.15 0.42
CA VAL A 54 6.64 -1.02 0.21
C VAL A 54 7.14 -1.95 -0.89
N LEU A 55 6.69 -3.20 -0.90
CA LEU A 55 7.05 -4.18 -1.93
C LEU A 55 6.59 -3.74 -3.33
N LEU A 56 5.36 -3.23 -3.44
CA LEU A 56 4.84 -2.70 -4.69
C LEU A 56 5.61 -1.46 -5.17
N CYS A 57 5.99 -0.55 -4.26
CA CYS A 57 6.83 0.59 -4.63
C CYS A 57 8.18 0.15 -5.19
N TRP A 58 8.81 -0.85 -4.57
CA TRP A 58 10.08 -1.39 -5.07
C TRP A 58 9.93 -2.05 -6.44
N ASP A 59 8.90 -2.87 -6.65
CA ASP A 59 8.67 -3.56 -7.93
C ASP A 59 8.29 -2.60 -9.06
N VAL A 60 7.33 -1.70 -8.82
CA VAL A 60 6.70 -0.90 -9.87
C VAL A 60 7.50 0.36 -10.19
N LEU A 61 7.99 1.06 -9.17
CA LEU A 61 8.59 2.39 -9.35
C LEU A 61 10.11 2.34 -9.36
N SER A 62 10.71 1.36 -8.68
CA SER A 62 12.18 1.22 -8.54
C SER A 62 12.90 2.52 -8.12
N SER A 63 12.17 3.45 -7.48
CA SER A 63 12.64 4.79 -7.11
C SER A 63 12.18 5.13 -5.70
N THR A 64 13.03 5.85 -4.96
CA THR A 64 12.73 6.34 -3.62
C THR A 64 11.79 7.55 -3.65
N GLU A 65 11.74 8.29 -4.75
CA GLU A 65 10.91 9.49 -4.92
C GLU A 65 10.03 9.33 -6.15
N PHE A 66 8.73 9.59 -5.99
CA PHE A 66 7.69 9.37 -7.00
C PHE A 66 6.58 10.41 -6.89
N ARG A 67 5.67 10.44 -7.87
CA ARG A 67 4.59 11.44 -7.92
C ARG A 67 3.50 11.12 -6.89
N PHE A 68 2.80 12.15 -6.40
CA PHE A 68 1.70 11.97 -5.45
C PHE A 68 0.61 11.03 -5.97
N ASN A 69 0.25 11.11 -7.25
CA ASN A 69 -0.77 10.24 -7.84
C ASN A 69 -0.36 8.75 -7.84
N GLU A 70 0.93 8.45 -8.02
CA GLU A 70 1.45 7.08 -7.95
C GLU A 70 1.34 6.54 -6.53
N ALA A 71 1.70 7.36 -5.54
CA ALA A 71 1.51 7.05 -4.13
C ALA A 71 0.03 6.79 -3.80
N MET A 72 -0.88 7.58 -4.37
CA MET A 72 -2.31 7.44 -4.16
C MET A 72 -2.85 6.15 -4.77
N LEU A 73 -2.46 5.82 -6.00
CA LEU A 73 -2.89 4.60 -6.69
C LEU A 73 -2.36 3.33 -5.99
N LEU A 74 -1.07 3.28 -5.66
CA LEU A 74 -0.45 2.15 -4.96
C LEU A 74 -0.92 2.03 -3.51
N GLY A 75 -1.20 3.15 -2.84
CA GLY A 75 -1.80 3.12 -1.51
C GLY A 75 -3.19 2.48 -1.56
N ARG A 76 -4.04 2.93 -2.49
CA ARG A 76 -5.41 2.42 -2.60
C ARG A 76 -5.46 0.93 -2.91
N SER A 77 -4.55 0.42 -3.73
CA SER A 77 -4.51 -1.01 -4.04
C SER A 77 -4.17 -1.91 -2.84
N VAL A 78 -3.60 -1.35 -1.78
CA VAL A 78 -3.40 -2.03 -0.49
C VAL A 78 -4.39 -1.59 0.60
N GLY A 79 -5.38 -0.74 0.25
CA GLY A 79 -6.37 -0.21 1.18
C GLY A 79 -5.86 0.91 2.10
N MET A 80 -4.82 1.65 1.69
CA MET A 80 -4.27 2.79 2.44
C MET A 80 -4.39 4.09 1.64
N ASP A 81 -4.79 5.19 2.29
CA ASP A 81 -4.65 6.52 1.68
C ASP A 81 -3.27 7.11 1.98
N VAL A 82 -2.89 8.18 1.25
CA VAL A 82 -1.58 8.80 1.42
C VAL A 82 -1.39 9.36 2.84
N ASN A 83 -2.45 9.84 3.49
CA ASN A 83 -2.34 10.30 4.87
C ASN A 83 -2.09 9.15 5.84
N SER A 84 -2.73 7.99 5.64
CA SER A 84 -2.43 6.77 6.40
C SER A 84 -0.98 6.34 6.21
N LEU A 85 -0.44 6.40 4.99
CA LEU A 85 0.96 6.07 4.70
C LEU A 85 1.94 7.02 5.43
N ILE A 86 1.64 8.32 5.47
CA ILE A 86 2.41 9.31 6.23
C ILE A 86 2.32 9.02 7.74
N SER A 87 1.11 8.75 8.24
CA SER A 87 0.89 8.46 9.66
C SER A 87 1.57 7.16 10.13
N ALA A 88 1.68 6.19 9.23
CA ALA A 88 2.43 4.95 9.42
C ALA A 88 3.96 5.16 9.38
N GLY A 89 4.43 6.35 8.99
CA GLY A 89 5.85 6.66 8.86
C GLY A 89 6.52 5.88 7.73
N LEU A 90 5.78 5.58 6.65
CA LEU A 90 6.33 4.92 5.46
C LEU A 90 6.82 5.91 4.42
N VAL A 91 6.14 7.05 4.30
CA VAL A 91 6.40 8.05 3.26
C VAL A 91 6.44 9.45 3.84
N SER A 92 7.22 10.32 3.20
CA SER A 92 7.15 11.77 3.41
C SER A 92 6.58 12.43 2.16
N LYS A 93 5.83 13.52 2.35
CA LYS A 93 5.22 14.28 1.26
C LYS A 93 5.95 15.62 1.11
N SER A 94 6.37 15.92 -0.12
CA SER A 94 6.93 17.22 -0.52
C SER A 94 6.17 17.74 -1.73
N SER A 95 5.23 18.67 -1.50
CA SER A 95 4.38 19.26 -2.54
C SER A 95 3.73 18.19 -3.45
N ASP A 96 4.20 18.07 -4.72
CA ASP A 96 3.70 17.12 -5.73
C ASP A 96 4.39 15.75 -5.70
N LYS A 97 5.39 15.59 -4.84
CA LYS A 97 6.19 14.37 -4.73
C LYS A 97 6.00 13.69 -3.39
N VAL A 98 6.18 12.38 -3.41
CA VAL A 98 6.17 11.50 -2.24
C VAL A 98 7.48 10.72 -2.26
N SER A 99 8.16 10.67 -1.12
CA SER A 99 9.36 9.87 -0.96
C SER A 99 9.13 8.75 0.05
N LEU A 100 9.58 7.55 -0.29
CA LEU A 100 9.61 6.42 0.61
C LEU A 100 10.71 6.63 1.65
N LEU A 101 10.36 6.60 2.93
CA LEU A 101 11.33 6.77 4.00
C LEU A 101 12.30 5.58 4.03
N PRO A 102 13.61 5.82 4.24
CA PRO A 102 14.57 4.76 4.43
C PRO A 102 14.25 3.97 5.70
N ALA A 103 14.63 2.69 5.75
CA ALA A 103 14.28 1.79 6.86
C ALA A 103 14.69 2.33 8.24
N LYS A 104 15.77 3.13 8.32
CA LYS A 104 16.26 3.77 9.54
C LYS A 104 15.33 4.87 10.08
N GLU A 105 14.58 5.53 9.20
CA GLU A 105 13.71 6.66 9.55
C GLU A 105 12.23 6.25 9.67
N ARG A 106 11.89 5.02 9.25
CA ARG A 106 10.54 4.48 9.44
C ARG A 106 10.25 4.32 10.92
N ARG A 107 9.03 4.66 11.32
CA ARG A 107 8.59 4.54 12.71
C ARG A 107 8.69 3.08 13.14
N ARG A 108 9.61 2.80 14.06
CA ARG A 108 9.61 1.60 14.89
C ARG A 108 9.35 1.99 16.33
N ASP A 109 8.65 1.14 17.07
CA ASP A 109 8.52 1.32 18.52
C ASP A 109 9.88 1.14 19.22
N SER A 110 10.83 0.39 18.62
CA SER A 110 12.23 0.28 19.03
C SER A 110 13.14 -0.17 17.88
N ALA A 111 14.45 0.11 17.97
CA ALA A 111 15.43 -0.53 17.09
C ALA A 111 15.40 -2.05 17.29
N ILE A 112 15.67 -2.81 16.22
CA ILE A 112 15.87 -4.26 16.33
C ILE A 112 17.38 -4.43 16.42
N GLU A 113 17.87 -4.75 17.61
CA GLU A 113 19.31 -4.81 17.90
C GLU A 113 19.85 -6.23 17.83
N SER A 114 18.99 -7.25 17.90
CA SER A 114 19.41 -8.65 17.87
C SER A 114 18.77 -9.46 16.76
N GLU A 115 19.52 -10.45 16.26
CA GLU A 115 19.04 -11.46 15.30
C GLU A 115 17.85 -12.26 15.85
N LYS A 116 17.80 -12.45 17.18
CA LYS A 116 16.66 -13.08 17.87
C LYS A 116 15.40 -12.23 17.79
N GLU A 117 15.50 -10.92 17.98
CA GLU A 117 14.36 -10.01 17.80
C GLU A 117 13.88 -9.97 16.34
N GLN A 118 14.79 -10.11 15.37
CA GLN A 118 14.42 -10.25 13.96
C GLN A 118 13.61 -11.53 13.74
N LEU A 119 14.09 -12.69 14.23
CA LEU A 119 13.35 -13.96 14.14
C LEU A 119 11.96 -13.87 14.80
N VAL A 120 11.87 -13.29 16.00
CA VAL A 120 10.61 -13.16 16.74
C VAL A 120 9.59 -12.28 15.99
N MET A 121 10.06 -11.25 15.28
CA MET A 121 9.21 -10.44 14.39
C MET A 121 8.62 -11.27 13.23
N PHE A 122 9.40 -12.18 12.64
CA PHE A 122 8.93 -13.05 11.56
C PHE A 122 7.98 -14.16 12.04
N GLU A 123 8.11 -14.59 13.31
CA GLU A 123 7.29 -15.66 13.89
C GLU A 123 5.96 -15.17 14.50
N GLY A 124 5.81 -13.86 14.72
CA GLY A 124 4.81 -13.26 15.60
C GLY A 124 3.52 -12.73 14.97
N VAL A 125 2.80 -13.48 14.12
CA VAL A 125 1.39 -13.15 13.76
C VAL A 125 0.42 -14.11 14.43
N LYS A 126 0.40 -14.15 15.78
CA LYS A 126 -0.77 -14.61 16.54
C LYS A 126 -0.96 -13.79 17.82
N ARG A 127 -2.03 -13.00 17.82
CA ARG A 127 -2.88 -12.52 18.95
C ARG A 127 -2.73 -11.07 19.42
N GLY A 128 -3.84 -10.35 19.26
CA GLY A 128 -4.55 -9.77 20.41
C GLY A 128 -4.66 -8.25 20.42
N ARG A 129 -5.82 -7.72 19.98
CA ARG A 129 -6.24 -6.33 20.22
C ARG A 129 -6.08 -5.95 21.70
N ARG A 130 -5.15 -5.05 22.02
CA ARG A 130 -5.25 -4.20 23.22
C ARG A 130 -5.08 -2.74 22.83
N LYS A 131 -6.15 -1.98 23.06
CA LYS A 131 -6.25 -0.54 22.85
C LYS A 131 -5.41 0.13 23.94
N ILE A 132 -4.13 0.37 23.69
CA ILE A 132 -3.26 1.09 24.64
C ILE A 132 -3.41 2.58 24.35
N ILE A 133 -4.20 3.25 25.20
CA ILE A 133 -4.30 4.71 25.27
C ILE A 133 -2.93 5.22 25.74
N ARG A 134 -2.18 5.86 24.85
CA ARG A 134 -0.86 6.40 25.17
C ARG A 134 -1.04 7.64 26.05
N LYS A 135 -0.62 7.55 27.33
CA LYS A 135 -0.46 8.72 28.20
C LYS A 135 0.83 9.44 27.80
N VAL A 136 0.70 10.73 27.50
CA VAL A 136 1.80 11.64 27.21
C VAL A 136 2.22 12.29 28.53
N HIS A 137 3.52 12.32 28.80
CA HIS A 137 4.13 13.13 29.87
C HIS A 137 5.15 14.10 29.25
N PRO A 138 5.36 15.26 29.89
CA PRO A 138 5.86 16.50 29.28
C PRO A 138 7.29 16.43 28.74
#